data_AF-A0A935XFQ8-F1
#
_entry.id   AF-A0A935XFQ8-F1
#
_cell.length_a   1.000
_cell.length_b   1.000
_cell.length_c   1.000
_cell.angle_alpha   90.00
_cell.angle_beta   90.00
_cell.angle_gamma   90.00
#
_symmetry.space_group_name_H-M   'P 1'
#
loop_
_entity.id
_entity.type
_entity.pdbx_description
1 polymer ?
#
loop_
_entity_poly.entity_id
_entity_poly.type
_entity_poly.pdbx_seq_one_letter_code
_entity_poly.pdbx_strand_id
1 'polypeptide(L)'
;MSDHDRLRRDVRMLKGYAVVTSACLLILALGAFRQPQQAKARFAELDVERINIVEPDGKLRMVLSNRPRSIGPIYKGKPFGYAGGSRPGIIFFNDEGTENGGLTFDGKTGPDGKCRASSGFSFDQFNQDQILYFQYNDDNGVRRTGFTIADRANADIYDMVVERDSIMKLPEGAVRNEALQKWAAPRNGVPLMAQRIFVGRDPARNAIINLSDPNGKPRLRLKVDSLGAASLEFLDAAGTVTSRIPDR
;
A
#
# COMPACT_ATOMS: atom_id res chain seq x y z
N MET A 1 -72.14 -47.34 -24.03
CA MET A 1 -71.04 -47.33 -23.04
C MET A 1 -71.67 -46.95 -21.71
N SER A 2 -71.56 -47.79 -20.67
CA SER A 2 -72.18 -47.51 -19.37
C SER A 2 -71.54 -46.27 -18.74
N ASP A 3 -72.30 -45.48 -17.97
CA ASP A 3 -71.76 -44.34 -17.19
C ASP A 3 -70.57 -44.77 -16.31
N HIS A 4 -70.55 -46.02 -15.85
CA HIS A 4 -69.42 -46.61 -15.12
C HIS A 4 -68.14 -46.70 -15.95
N ASP A 5 -68.21 -47.04 -17.24
CA ASP A 5 -67.04 -47.15 -18.11
C ASP A 5 -66.45 -45.77 -18.43
N ARG A 6 -67.32 -44.76 -18.54
CA ARG A 6 -66.94 -43.36 -18.76
C ARG A 6 -66.23 -42.79 -17.53
N LEU A 7 -66.83 -42.95 -16.34
CA LEU A 7 -66.22 -42.58 -15.05
C LEU A 7 -64.86 -43.25 -14.83
N ARG A 8 -64.73 -44.54 -15.17
CA ARG A 8 -63.45 -45.27 -15.03
C ARG A 8 -62.36 -44.73 -15.94
N ARG A 9 -62.73 -44.30 -17.16
CA ARG A 9 -61.81 -43.68 -18.12
C ARG A 9 -61.36 -42.30 -17.65
N ASP A 10 -62.29 -41.49 -17.18
CA ASP A 10 -62.03 -40.13 -16.70
C ASP A 10 -61.15 -40.16 -15.44
N VAL A 11 -61.40 -41.08 -14.50
CA VAL A 11 -60.55 -41.28 -13.31
C VAL A 11 -59.14 -41.74 -13.68
N ARG A 12 -58.98 -42.59 -14.72
CA ARG A 12 -57.65 -42.98 -15.21
C ARG A 12 -56.91 -41.80 -15.84
N MET A 13 -57.60 -40.96 -16.60
CA MET A 13 -57.02 -39.72 -17.16
C MET A 13 -56.64 -38.74 -16.05
N LEU A 14 -57.49 -38.56 -15.03
CA LEU A 14 -57.22 -37.68 -13.89
C LEU A 14 -56.02 -38.15 -13.07
N LYS A 15 -55.89 -39.47 -12.84
CA LYS A 15 -54.73 -40.05 -12.17
C LYS A 15 -53.44 -39.85 -12.97
N GLY A 16 -53.49 -40.05 -14.29
CA GLY A 16 -52.37 -39.75 -15.18
C GLY A 16 -51.97 -38.27 -15.13
N TYR A 17 -52.95 -37.38 -15.22
CA TYR A 17 -52.74 -35.93 -15.11
C TYR A 17 -52.11 -35.55 -13.76
N ALA A 18 -52.61 -36.07 -12.65
CA ALA A 18 -52.08 -35.80 -11.31
C ALA A 18 -50.64 -36.29 -11.17
N VAL A 19 -50.32 -37.50 -11.65
CA VAL A 19 -48.94 -38.02 -11.62
C VAL A 19 -48.00 -37.15 -12.45
N VAL A 20 -48.41 -36.76 -13.66
CA VAL A 20 -47.59 -35.92 -14.55
C VAL A 20 -47.39 -34.53 -13.96
N THR A 21 -48.44 -33.89 -13.46
CA THR A 21 -48.32 -32.56 -12.85
C THR A 21 -47.52 -32.58 -11.55
N SER A 22 -47.70 -33.58 -10.68
CA SER A 22 -46.86 -33.76 -9.50
C SER A 22 -45.39 -34.01 -9.85
N ALA A 23 -45.11 -34.81 -10.88
CA ALA A 23 -43.74 -35.02 -11.36
C ALA A 23 -43.12 -33.74 -11.93
N CYS A 24 -43.86 -32.98 -12.74
CA CYS A 24 -43.41 -31.67 -13.25
C CYS A 24 -43.15 -30.69 -12.11
N LEU A 25 -44.04 -30.59 -11.12
CA LEU A 25 -43.85 -29.72 -9.95
C LEU A 25 -42.63 -30.13 -9.12
N LEU A 26 -42.40 -31.44 -8.95
CA LEU A 26 -41.23 -31.95 -8.24
C LEU A 26 -39.93 -31.61 -8.98
N ILE A 27 -39.91 -31.75 -10.31
CA ILE A 27 -38.76 -31.39 -11.15
C ILE A 27 -38.48 -29.88 -11.07
N LEU A 28 -39.52 -29.05 -11.14
CA LEU A 28 -39.38 -27.59 -10.99
C LEU A 28 -38.90 -27.20 -9.59
N ALA A 29 -39.41 -27.84 -8.54
CA ALA A 29 -38.96 -27.62 -7.17
C ALA A 29 -37.47 -28.01 -7.01
N LEU A 30 -37.08 -29.20 -7.47
CA LEU A 30 -35.69 -29.66 -7.41
C LEU A 30 -34.74 -28.81 -8.26
N GLY A 31 -35.21 -28.27 -9.38
CA GLY A 31 -34.47 -27.32 -10.22
C GLY A 31 -34.31 -25.94 -9.58
N ALA A 32 -35.34 -25.45 -8.89
CA ALA A 32 -35.33 -24.16 -8.21
C ALA A 32 -34.39 -24.11 -7.00
N PHE A 33 -34.17 -25.25 -6.32
CA PHE A 33 -33.23 -25.34 -5.19
C PHE A 33 -31.77 -25.54 -5.59
N ARG A 34 -31.46 -25.72 -6.89
CA ARG A 34 -30.09 -25.64 -7.37
C ARG A 34 -29.70 -24.17 -7.50
N GLN A 35 -29.32 -23.54 -6.39
CA GLN A 35 -28.44 -22.38 -6.48
C GLN A 35 -27.21 -22.86 -7.26
N PRO A 36 -26.89 -22.29 -8.44
CA PRO A 36 -25.62 -22.57 -9.07
C PRO A 36 -24.58 -22.10 -8.05
N GLN A 37 -23.87 -23.04 -7.44
CA GLN A 37 -22.69 -22.73 -6.66
C GLN A 37 -21.82 -21.93 -7.62
N GLN A 38 -21.74 -20.61 -7.39
CA GLN A 38 -21.05 -19.71 -8.32
C GLN A 38 -19.63 -20.25 -8.45
N ALA A 39 -19.36 -20.86 -9.60
CA ALA A 39 -18.04 -21.40 -9.85
C ALA A 39 -17.08 -20.21 -9.81
N LYS A 40 -16.00 -20.33 -9.04
CA LYS A 40 -14.98 -19.27 -8.99
C LYS A 40 -14.53 -18.97 -10.41
N ALA A 41 -14.52 -17.70 -10.79
CA ALA A 41 -14.02 -17.28 -12.08
C ALA A 41 -12.56 -17.73 -12.24
N ARG A 42 -12.23 -18.29 -13.40
CA ARG A 42 -10.86 -18.71 -13.75
C ARG A 42 -10.49 -18.02 -15.05
N PHE A 43 -9.36 -17.35 -15.03
CA PHE A 43 -8.80 -16.67 -16.19
C PHE A 43 -7.41 -17.28 -16.46
N ALA A 44 -7.07 -17.43 -17.74
CA ALA A 44 -5.69 -17.76 -18.12
C ALA A 44 -4.80 -16.52 -18.02
N GLU A 45 -5.33 -15.37 -18.44
CA GLU A 45 -4.70 -14.06 -18.41
C GLU A 45 -5.75 -12.98 -18.13
N LEU A 46 -5.32 -11.84 -17.60
CA LEU A 46 -6.19 -10.72 -17.27
C LEU A 46 -5.53 -9.38 -17.63
N ASP A 47 -5.94 -8.81 -18.75
CA ASP A 47 -5.56 -7.46 -19.19
C ASP A 47 -6.50 -6.41 -18.62
N VAL A 48 -6.06 -5.75 -17.55
CA VAL A 48 -6.85 -4.72 -16.87
C VAL A 48 -5.95 -3.59 -16.40
N GLU A 49 -6.52 -2.39 -16.32
CA GLU A 49 -5.78 -1.26 -15.78
C GLU A 49 -5.72 -1.24 -14.26
N ARG A 50 -6.71 -1.87 -13.59
CA ARG A 50 -6.89 -1.85 -12.14
C ARG A 50 -7.71 -3.02 -11.63
N ILE A 51 -7.30 -3.57 -10.49
CA ILE A 51 -8.04 -4.56 -9.69
C ILE A 51 -8.27 -3.96 -8.30
N ASN A 52 -9.53 -3.97 -7.85
CA ASN A 52 -9.89 -3.65 -6.47
C ASN A 52 -10.25 -4.94 -5.74
N ILE A 53 -9.64 -5.16 -4.58
CA ILE A 53 -10.14 -6.11 -3.58
C ILE A 53 -10.93 -5.31 -2.56
N VAL A 54 -12.18 -5.71 -2.33
CA VAL A 54 -13.13 -5.01 -1.48
C VAL A 54 -13.63 -5.92 -0.36
N GLU A 55 -13.91 -5.32 0.78
CA GLU A 55 -14.64 -5.92 1.89
C GLU A 55 -16.14 -6.10 1.55
N PRO A 56 -16.90 -6.91 2.30
CA PRO A 56 -18.34 -7.08 2.09
C PRO A 56 -19.15 -5.77 2.16
N ASP A 57 -18.66 -4.77 2.91
CA ASP A 57 -19.28 -3.45 3.03
C ASP A 57 -18.87 -2.48 1.89
N GLY A 58 -18.06 -2.95 0.94
CA GLY A 58 -17.59 -2.18 -0.20
C GLY A 58 -16.32 -1.36 0.03
N LYS A 59 -15.76 -1.35 1.26
CA LYS A 59 -14.47 -0.69 1.51
C LYS A 59 -13.33 -1.37 0.75
N LEU A 60 -12.34 -0.60 0.33
CA LEU A 60 -11.13 -1.14 -0.30
C LEU A 60 -10.29 -1.87 0.75
N ARG A 61 -9.75 -3.03 0.39
CA ARG A 61 -8.69 -3.75 1.12
C ARG A 61 -7.34 -3.66 0.41
N MET A 62 -7.37 -3.74 -0.93
CA MET A 62 -6.17 -3.69 -1.76
C MET A 62 -6.51 -3.14 -3.14
N VAL A 63 -5.62 -2.34 -3.71
CA VAL A 63 -5.73 -1.83 -5.08
C VAL A 63 -4.45 -2.15 -5.84
N LEU A 64 -4.51 -3.00 -6.87
CA LEU A 64 -3.45 -3.17 -7.87
C LEU A 64 -3.78 -2.33 -9.10
N SER A 65 -2.87 -1.49 -9.57
CA SER A 65 -3.17 -0.56 -10.66
C SER A 65 -1.95 -0.12 -11.47
N ASN A 66 -2.20 0.23 -12.73
CA ASN A 66 -1.25 0.97 -13.56
C ASN A 66 -1.13 2.44 -13.11
N ARG A 67 -0.25 3.22 -13.76
CA ARG A 67 0.03 4.61 -13.35
C ARG A 67 -1.23 5.50 -13.42
N PRO A 68 -1.95 5.63 -14.55
CA PRO A 68 -3.10 6.53 -14.65
C PRO A 68 -4.27 6.18 -13.71
N ARG A 69 -4.42 4.90 -13.34
CA ARG A 69 -5.52 4.42 -12.49
C ARG A 69 -5.13 4.24 -11.02
N SER A 70 -3.90 4.59 -10.68
CA SER A 70 -3.41 4.54 -9.30
C SER A 70 -4.22 5.43 -8.37
N ILE A 71 -4.46 4.93 -7.17
CA ILE A 71 -5.23 5.64 -6.14
C ILE A 71 -4.35 6.66 -5.41
N GLY A 72 -4.95 7.79 -5.02
CA GLY A 72 -4.32 8.71 -4.08
C GLY A 72 -4.52 8.24 -2.63
N PRO A 73 -3.95 8.97 -1.66
CA PRO A 73 -4.09 8.64 -0.25
C PRO A 73 -5.54 8.67 0.22
N ILE A 74 -5.96 7.62 0.93
CA ILE A 74 -7.28 7.51 1.55
C ILE A 74 -7.09 7.44 3.06
N TYR A 75 -7.84 8.24 3.80
CA TYR A 75 -7.92 8.21 5.25
C TYR A 75 -9.38 8.03 5.66
N LYS A 76 -9.68 6.92 6.34
CA LYS A 76 -11.04 6.55 6.77
C LYS A 76 -12.09 6.65 5.65
N GLY A 77 -11.73 6.11 4.48
CA GLY A 77 -12.57 6.13 3.27
C GLY A 77 -12.63 7.47 2.52
N LYS A 78 -11.91 8.51 2.97
CA LYS A 78 -11.90 9.83 2.33
C LYS A 78 -10.54 10.12 1.67
N PRO A 79 -10.50 10.61 0.42
CA PRO A 79 -9.27 11.09 -0.19
C PRO A 79 -8.65 12.25 0.60
N PHE A 80 -7.33 12.28 0.71
CA PHE A 80 -6.60 13.39 1.32
C PHE A 80 -5.23 13.60 0.68
N GLY A 81 -4.62 14.76 0.90
CA GLY A 81 -3.32 15.11 0.32
C GLY A 81 -3.38 15.30 -1.20
N TYR A 82 -2.82 14.36 -1.95
CA TYR A 82 -2.62 14.50 -3.40
C TYR A 82 -3.48 13.51 -4.20
N ALA A 83 -3.75 13.85 -5.46
CA ALA A 83 -4.50 12.98 -6.36
C ALA A 83 -3.69 11.73 -6.75
N GLY A 84 -4.38 10.62 -7.04
CA GLY A 84 -3.77 9.46 -7.68
C GLY A 84 -3.26 9.75 -9.10
N GLY A 85 -2.79 8.72 -9.80
CA GLY A 85 -2.32 8.84 -11.18
C GLY A 85 -0.80 8.95 -11.35
N SER A 86 -0.03 8.93 -10.25
CA SER A 86 1.41 9.22 -10.27
C SER A 86 2.29 7.98 -10.27
N ARG A 87 1.85 6.87 -9.68
CA ARG A 87 2.67 5.67 -9.46
C ARG A 87 1.88 4.36 -9.65
N PRO A 88 2.32 3.43 -10.51
CA PRO A 88 1.73 2.10 -10.56
C PRO A 88 2.14 1.28 -9.34
N GLY A 89 1.34 0.28 -8.98
CA GLY A 89 1.64 -0.58 -7.84
C GLY A 89 0.43 -1.18 -7.14
N ILE A 90 0.68 -1.65 -5.92
CA ILE A 90 -0.30 -2.23 -4.99
C ILE A 90 -0.40 -1.32 -3.76
N ILE A 91 -1.60 -0.88 -3.41
CA ILE A 91 -1.86 -0.09 -2.20
C ILE A 91 -2.77 -0.91 -1.26
N PHE A 92 -2.46 -0.94 0.03
CA PHE A 92 -3.21 -1.66 1.06
C PHE A 92 -4.00 -0.72 1.95
N PHE A 93 -5.08 -1.22 2.54
CA PHE A 93 -5.93 -0.48 3.45
C PHE A 93 -6.18 -1.28 4.74
N ASN A 94 -6.25 -0.57 5.86
CA ASN A 94 -6.66 -1.13 7.15
C ASN A 94 -8.19 -1.22 7.28
N ASP A 95 -8.69 -1.75 8.40
CA ASP A 95 -10.12 -1.99 8.64
C ASP A 95 -10.96 -0.70 8.76
N GLU A 96 -10.30 0.42 9.03
CA GLU A 96 -10.92 1.75 9.04
C GLU A 96 -11.02 2.35 7.62
N GLY A 97 -10.42 1.71 6.62
CA GLY A 97 -10.35 2.22 5.24
C GLY A 97 -9.29 3.29 5.04
N THR A 98 -8.23 3.29 5.85
CA THR A 98 -7.04 4.16 5.70
C THR A 98 -5.95 3.39 4.94
N GLU A 99 -5.31 4.03 3.95
CA GLU A 99 -4.10 3.51 3.29
C GLU A 99 -3.02 3.25 4.35
N ASN A 100 -2.40 2.07 4.34
CA ASN A 100 -1.42 1.68 5.36
C ASN A 100 -0.16 1.03 4.77
N GLY A 101 0.24 1.52 3.61
CA GLY A 101 1.42 1.08 2.89
C GLY A 101 1.11 0.50 1.51
N GLY A 102 2.17 0.12 0.82
CA GLY A 102 2.05 -0.32 -0.56
C GLY A 102 3.37 -0.66 -1.21
N LEU A 103 3.26 -1.26 -2.39
CA LEU A 103 4.34 -1.56 -3.31
C LEU A 103 4.21 -0.65 -4.52
N THR A 104 5.25 0.09 -4.89
CA THR A 104 5.21 1.08 -5.96
C THR A 104 6.46 0.96 -6.84
N PHE A 105 6.31 1.23 -8.13
CA PHE A 105 7.41 1.17 -9.10
C PHE A 105 7.37 2.38 -10.04
N ASP A 106 8.48 3.07 -10.19
CA ASP A 106 8.68 4.16 -11.12
C ASP A 106 10.05 4.03 -11.80
N GLY A 107 10.17 4.59 -13.00
CA GLY A 107 11.30 4.38 -13.88
C GLY A 107 11.08 5.04 -15.22
N LYS A 108 11.89 6.05 -15.54
CA LYS A 108 11.99 6.59 -16.89
C LYS A 108 13.33 7.25 -17.12
N THR A 109 13.76 7.23 -18.38
CA THR A 109 14.80 8.14 -18.86
C THR A 109 14.11 9.40 -19.37
N GLY A 110 14.53 10.56 -18.87
CA GLY A 110 14.02 11.86 -19.30
C GLY A 110 14.49 12.22 -20.72
N PRO A 111 13.86 13.22 -21.36
CA PRO A 111 14.33 13.76 -22.64
C PRO A 111 15.76 14.32 -22.59
N ASP A 112 16.25 14.66 -21.39
CA ASP A 112 17.62 15.09 -21.10
C ASP A 112 18.61 13.92 -20.97
N GLY A 113 18.17 12.68 -21.23
CA GLY A 113 18.97 11.47 -21.11
C GLY A 113 19.20 11.00 -19.66
N LYS A 114 18.68 11.73 -18.66
CA LYS A 114 18.87 11.36 -17.25
C LYS A 114 17.87 10.30 -16.84
N CYS A 115 18.37 9.22 -16.24
CA CYS A 115 17.53 8.18 -15.68
C CYS A 115 17.03 8.57 -14.29
N ARG A 116 15.74 8.35 -14.02
CA ARG A 116 15.18 8.32 -12.69
C ARG A 116 14.38 7.05 -12.51
N ALA A 117 14.67 6.30 -11.47
CA ALA A 117 13.92 5.11 -11.11
C ALA A 117 13.74 5.03 -9.61
N SER A 118 12.58 4.53 -9.20
CA SER A 118 12.27 4.32 -7.79
C SER A 118 11.42 3.07 -7.64
N SER A 119 11.63 2.31 -6.59
CA SER A 119 10.71 1.25 -6.20
C SER A 119 10.64 1.23 -4.69
N GLY A 120 9.45 1.03 -4.14
CA GLY A 120 9.24 1.10 -2.71
C GLY A 120 8.23 0.06 -2.27
N PHE A 121 8.54 -0.65 -1.18
CA PHE A 121 7.58 -1.45 -0.43
C PHE A 121 7.55 -0.93 0.99
N SER A 122 6.40 -0.42 1.44
CA SER A 122 6.30 0.22 2.74
C SER A 122 5.13 -0.27 3.58
N PHE A 123 5.31 -0.15 4.88
CA PHE A 123 4.29 -0.32 5.90
C PHE A 123 4.20 0.96 6.72
N ASP A 124 2.97 1.45 6.83
CA ASP A 124 2.71 2.69 7.54
C ASP A 124 2.36 2.39 8.99
N GLN A 125 2.74 3.30 9.90
CA GLN A 125 2.25 3.24 11.26
C GLN A 125 0.74 3.56 11.27
N PHE A 126 0.00 3.00 12.23
CA PHE A 126 -1.43 3.24 12.34
C PHE A 126 -1.76 4.75 12.40
N ASN A 127 -2.61 5.22 11.49
CA ASN A 127 -2.96 6.64 11.29
C ASN A 127 -1.74 7.56 11.10
N GLN A 128 -0.67 6.98 10.55
CA GLN A 128 0.61 7.62 10.29
C GLN A 128 1.16 7.17 8.95
N ASP A 129 2.35 7.67 8.62
CA ASP A 129 3.11 7.31 7.43
C ASP A 129 4.20 6.28 7.82
N GLN A 130 5.06 5.96 6.86
CA GLN A 130 5.96 4.82 6.82
C GLN A 130 6.87 4.69 8.05
N ILE A 131 6.91 3.48 8.62
CA ILE A 131 7.86 3.08 9.68
C ILE A 131 8.77 1.92 9.28
N LEU A 132 8.38 1.12 8.28
CA LEU A 132 9.15 -0.01 7.77
C LEU A 132 9.10 0.05 6.26
N TYR A 133 10.23 0.13 5.57
CA TYR A 133 10.21 0.19 4.11
C TYR A 133 11.49 -0.30 3.44
N PHE A 134 11.30 -1.00 2.32
CA PHE A 134 12.33 -1.31 1.33
C PHE A 134 12.28 -0.27 0.23
N GLN A 135 13.44 0.23 -0.19
CA GLN A 135 13.50 1.26 -1.21
C GLN A 135 14.66 1.03 -2.17
N TYR A 136 14.42 1.32 -3.44
CA TYR A 136 15.41 1.57 -4.47
C TYR A 136 15.15 2.97 -5.01
N ASN A 137 16.18 3.82 -5.04
CA ASN A 137 16.16 5.11 -5.69
C ASN A 137 17.42 5.24 -6.54
N ASP A 138 17.27 5.62 -7.79
CA ASP A 138 18.34 5.92 -8.73
C ASP A 138 18.06 7.28 -9.37
N ASP A 139 18.93 8.25 -9.10
CA ASP A 139 18.99 9.52 -9.82
C ASP A 139 20.28 9.54 -10.63
N ASN A 140 20.17 9.10 -11.88
CA ASN A 140 21.25 9.10 -12.87
C ASN A 140 22.57 8.46 -12.38
N GLY A 141 22.48 7.27 -11.78
CA GLY A 141 23.60 6.50 -11.24
C GLY A 141 23.91 6.79 -9.77
N VAL A 142 23.34 7.85 -9.19
CA VAL A 142 23.39 8.12 -7.75
C VAL A 142 22.29 7.31 -7.08
N ARG A 143 22.69 6.17 -6.50
CA ARG A 143 21.77 5.16 -6.01
C ARG A 143 21.75 5.07 -4.50
N ARG A 144 20.55 5.02 -3.92
CA ARG A 144 20.31 4.56 -2.56
C ARG A 144 19.38 3.37 -2.62
N THR A 145 19.76 2.26 -2.02
CA THR A 145 18.90 1.08 -1.92
C THR A 145 19.04 0.42 -0.56
N GLY A 146 17.93 -0.02 0.04
CA GLY A 146 18.00 -0.68 1.32
C GLY A 146 16.67 -0.81 2.03
N PHE A 147 16.78 -1.32 3.25
CA PHE A 147 15.71 -1.46 4.23
C PHE A 147 15.85 -0.39 5.31
N THR A 148 14.74 0.22 5.70
CA THR A 148 14.69 1.25 6.73
C THR A 148 13.65 0.92 7.79
N ILE A 149 14.02 1.15 9.06
CA ILE A 149 13.09 1.25 10.19
C ILE A 149 13.13 2.70 10.68
N ALA A 150 11.97 3.32 10.86
CA ALA A 150 11.84 4.69 11.35
C ALA A 150 10.93 4.76 12.58
N ASP A 151 11.29 5.64 13.50
CA ASP A 151 10.41 6.11 14.56
C ASP A 151 9.68 7.36 14.04
N ARG A 152 8.44 7.58 14.49
CA ARG A 152 7.66 8.79 14.18
C ARG A 152 7.04 9.37 15.43
N ALA A 153 6.84 10.68 15.43
CA ALA A 153 6.04 11.33 16.45
C ALA A 153 4.60 10.79 16.43
N ASN A 154 3.98 10.72 17.61
CA ASN A 154 2.57 10.40 17.73
C ASN A 154 1.72 11.61 17.33
N ALA A 155 1.46 11.74 16.03
CA ALA A 155 0.55 12.70 15.43
C ALA A 155 -0.38 11.94 14.47
N ASP A 156 -1.47 12.54 14.02
CA ASP A 156 -2.32 11.95 12.98
C ASP A 156 -1.88 12.48 11.59
N ILE A 157 -1.76 11.61 10.60
CA ILE A 157 -1.26 11.98 9.27
C ILE A 157 -2.23 12.91 8.55
N TYR A 158 -3.54 12.74 8.77
CA TYR A 158 -4.56 13.58 8.18
C TYR A 158 -4.41 15.01 8.67
N ASP A 159 -4.33 15.21 9.99
CA ASP A 159 -4.18 16.54 10.58
C ASP A 159 -2.88 17.21 10.14
N MET A 160 -1.77 16.46 10.11
CA MET A 160 -0.48 16.98 9.64
C MET A 160 -0.53 17.42 8.17
N VAL A 161 -1.19 16.64 7.31
CA VAL A 161 -1.32 16.95 5.88
C VAL A 161 -2.26 18.14 5.67
N VAL A 162 -3.38 18.20 6.37
CA VAL A 162 -4.31 19.36 6.32
C VAL A 162 -3.61 20.64 6.76
N GLU A 163 -2.85 20.59 7.86
CA GLU A 163 -2.07 21.73 8.34
C GLU A 163 -1.04 22.16 7.29
N ARG A 164 -0.23 21.23 6.76
CA ARG A 164 0.74 21.50 5.69
C ARG A 164 0.07 22.12 4.47
N ASP A 165 -1.04 21.57 4.01
CA ASP A 165 -1.74 22.02 2.80
C ASP A 165 -2.33 23.42 3.01
N SER A 166 -2.70 23.78 4.24
CA SER A 166 -3.08 25.16 4.58
C SER A 166 -1.91 26.14 4.45
N ILE A 167 -0.70 25.73 4.88
CA ILE A 167 0.52 26.53 4.76
C ILE A 167 0.93 26.69 3.29
N MET A 168 0.76 25.64 2.49
CA MET A 168 1.11 25.65 1.06
C MET A 168 0.25 26.61 0.22
N LYS A 169 -0.88 27.10 0.75
CA LYS A 169 -1.71 28.14 0.12
C LYS A 169 -1.14 29.55 0.31
N LEU A 170 -0.20 29.73 1.24
CA LEU A 170 0.48 31.01 1.41
C LEU A 170 1.40 31.29 0.21
N PRO A 171 1.58 32.57 -0.18
CA PRO A 171 2.57 32.95 -1.17
C PRO A 171 3.96 32.43 -0.81
N GLU A 172 4.74 32.06 -1.81
CA GLU A 172 6.14 31.69 -1.61
C GLU A 172 6.93 32.86 -1.00
N GLY A 173 7.69 32.59 0.05
CA GLY A 173 8.46 33.61 0.76
C GLY A 173 8.70 33.27 2.22
N ALA A 174 9.23 34.24 2.95
CA ALA A 174 9.68 34.08 4.33
C ALA A 174 8.58 33.53 5.27
N VAL A 175 7.35 34.03 5.13
CA VAL A 175 6.22 33.61 6.00
C VAL A 175 5.87 32.13 5.79
N ARG A 176 5.76 31.68 4.53
CA ARG A 176 5.50 30.27 4.22
C ARG A 176 6.65 29.39 4.71
N ASN A 177 7.89 29.82 4.53
CA ASN A 177 9.07 29.08 4.96
C ASN A 177 9.13 28.94 6.49
N GLU A 178 8.85 30.02 7.23
CA GLU A 178 8.80 29.99 8.70
C GLU A 178 7.67 29.08 9.19
N ALA A 179 6.49 29.15 8.56
CA ALA A 179 5.36 28.26 8.88
C ALA A 179 5.71 26.78 8.61
N LEU A 180 6.35 26.48 7.48
CA LEU A 180 6.82 25.11 7.18
C LEU A 180 7.89 24.64 8.17
N GLN A 181 8.78 25.52 8.62
CA GLN A 181 9.78 25.19 9.63
C GLN A 181 9.14 24.86 10.98
N LYS A 182 8.14 25.65 11.41
CA LYS A 182 7.36 25.36 12.62
C LYS A 182 6.58 24.06 12.49
N TRP A 183 5.95 23.84 11.33
CA TRP A 183 5.22 22.61 11.02
C TRP A 183 6.14 21.38 11.12
N ALA A 184 7.36 21.45 10.57
CA ALA A 184 8.34 20.36 10.59
C ALA A 184 9.00 20.13 11.96
N ALA A 185 8.75 20.98 12.95
CA ALA A 185 9.38 20.88 14.27
C ALA A 185 8.94 19.61 15.02
N PRO A 186 9.78 19.09 15.94
CA PRO A 186 9.41 17.96 16.80
C PRO A 186 8.09 18.18 17.53
N ARG A 187 7.30 17.12 17.70
CA ARG A 187 6.09 17.11 18.52
C ARG A 187 6.43 16.48 19.86
N ASN A 188 6.23 17.21 20.96
CA ASN A 188 6.60 16.77 22.32
C ASN A 188 8.06 16.29 22.44
N GLY A 189 8.98 16.96 21.74
CA GLY A 189 10.40 16.58 21.71
C GLY A 189 10.74 15.38 20.82
N VAL A 190 9.76 14.77 20.15
CA VAL A 190 9.95 13.65 19.22
C VAL A 190 9.92 14.16 17.78
N PRO A 191 10.93 13.86 16.93
CA PRO A 191 10.89 14.23 15.52
C PRO A 191 9.69 13.61 14.80
N LEU A 192 9.14 14.32 13.79
CA LEU A 192 8.04 13.78 12.98
C LEU A 192 8.39 12.46 12.30
N MET A 193 9.66 12.30 11.91
CA MET A 193 10.23 11.05 11.42
C MET A 193 11.72 11.02 11.78
N ALA A 194 12.19 9.90 12.31
CA ALA A 194 13.57 9.64 12.66
C ALA A 194 13.97 8.25 12.15
N GLN A 195 14.92 8.20 11.21
CA GLN A 195 15.45 6.91 10.76
C GLN A 195 16.20 6.24 11.91
N ARG A 196 15.68 5.12 12.40
CA ARG A 196 16.26 4.36 13.52
C ARG A 196 17.28 3.34 13.06
N ILE A 197 16.97 2.62 11.98
CA ILE A 197 17.87 1.63 11.37
C ILE A 197 17.86 1.82 9.87
N PHE A 198 19.04 1.74 9.25
CA PHE A 198 19.17 1.58 7.81
C PHE A 198 20.13 0.44 7.49
N VAL A 199 19.75 -0.42 6.55
CA VAL A 199 20.60 -1.49 6.01
C VAL A 199 20.56 -1.38 4.50
N GLY A 200 21.70 -1.10 3.85
CA GLY A 200 21.71 -0.99 2.41
C GLY A 200 22.93 -0.29 1.83
N ARG A 201 22.81 0.12 0.56
CA ARG A 201 23.81 0.88 -0.17
C ARG A 201 23.47 2.35 -0.17
N ASP A 202 24.42 3.19 0.19
CA ASP A 202 24.28 4.64 0.17
C ASP A 202 24.69 5.27 -1.19
N PRO A 203 24.42 6.58 -1.40
CA PRO A 203 24.86 7.30 -2.60
C PRO A 203 26.36 7.30 -2.84
N ALA A 204 27.17 7.20 -1.78
CA ALA A 204 28.63 7.10 -1.82
C ALA A 204 29.11 5.67 -2.18
N ARG A 205 28.18 4.77 -2.51
CA ARG A 205 28.44 3.38 -2.92
C ARG A 205 28.95 2.48 -1.80
N ASN A 206 28.79 2.90 -0.55
CA ASN A 206 29.13 2.09 0.61
C ASN A 206 27.98 1.13 0.90
N ALA A 207 28.30 -0.10 1.30
CA ALA A 207 27.36 -1.00 1.97
C ALA A 207 27.39 -0.69 3.47
N ILE A 208 26.24 -0.29 4.03
CA ILE A 208 26.17 0.22 5.41
C ILE A 208 25.02 -0.37 6.21
N ILE A 209 25.26 -0.50 7.52
CA ILE A 209 24.24 -0.59 8.55
C ILE A 209 24.41 0.61 9.48
N ASN A 210 23.40 1.48 9.58
CA ASN A 210 23.39 2.58 10.54
C ASN A 210 22.40 2.28 11.67
N LEU A 211 22.83 2.48 12.91
CA LEU A 211 21.97 2.55 14.09
C LEU A 211 21.95 4.00 14.58
N SER A 212 20.77 4.57 14.70
CA SER A 212 20.56 5.97 15.08
C SER A 212 19.96 6.12 16.48
N ASP A 213 20.23 7.26 17.08
CA ASP A 213 19.53 7.73 18.28
C ASP A 213 18.04 8.06 17.99
N PRO A 214 17.21 8.36 19.02
CA PRO A 214 15.81 8.71 18.83
C PRO A 214 15.56 9.96 17.96
N ASN A 215 16.59 10.77 17.72
CA ASN A 215 16.52 11.94 16.86
C ASN A 215 16.91 11.63 15.40
N GLY A 216 17.16 10.36 15.07
CA GLY A 216 17.57 9.92 13.74
C GLY A 216 19.04 10.18 13.43
N LYS A 217 19.87 10.53 14.43
CA LYS A 217 21.30 10.77 14.24
C LYS A 217 22.08 9.46 14.40
N PRO A 218 22.86 9.00 13.39
CA PRO A 218 23.67 7.80 13.51
C PRO A 218 24.63 7.86 14.72
N ARG A 219 24.74 6.73 15.43
CA ARG A 219 25.65 6.53 16.57
C ARG A 219 26.59 5.36 16.36
N LEU A 220 26.16 4.36 15.59
CA LEU A 220 27.00 3.26 15.13
C LEU A 220 26.80 3.05 13.63
N ARG A 221 27.90 2.77 12.93
CA ARG A 221 27.88 2.42 11.51
C ARG A 221 28.77 1.21 11.24
N LEU A 222 28.20 0.13 10.73
CA LEU A 222 28.97 -0.92 10.04
C LEU A 222 29.06 -0.53 8.56
N LYS A 223 30.25 -0.50 7.97
CA LYS A 223 30.49 0.01 6.62
C LYS A 223 31.49 -0.86 5.88
N VAL A 224 31.19 -1.18 4.63
CA VAL A 224 32.17 -1.54 3.61
C VAL A 224 32.13 -0.46 2.54
N ASP A 225 33.24 0.25 2.34
CA ASP A 225 33.26 1.37 1.41
C ASP A 225 33.31 0.94 -0.07
N SER A 226 33.27 1.92 -0.97
CA SER A 226 33.31 1.67 -2.41
C SER A 226 34.59 0.96 -2.92
N LEU A 227 35.66 0.94 -2.12
CA LEU A 227 36.93 0.27 -2.41
C LEU A 227 37.05 -1.10 -1.71
N GLY A 228 36.04 -1.49 -0.92
CA GLY A 228 36.01 -2.74 -0.19
C GLY A 228 36.60 -2.68 1.22
N ALA A 229 36.96 -1.50 1.73
CA ALA A 229 37.50 -1.38 3.08
C ALA A 229 36.37 -1.49 4.12
N ALA A 230 36.48 -2.46 5.02
CA ALA A 230 35.51 -2.71 6.09
C ALA A 230 35.83 -1.89 7.35
N SER A 231 34.81 -1.36 8.00
CA SER A 231 34.91 -0.62 9.27
C SER A 231 33.64 -0.72 10.10
N LEU A 232 33.80 -0.65 11.42
CA LEU A 232 32.77 -0.34 12.40
C LEU A 232 33.10 1.01 13.02
N GLU A 233 32.23 2.01 12.87
CA GLU A 233 32.43 3.39 13.32
C GLU A 233 31.45 3.74 14.46
N PHE A 234 31.96 4.41 15.50
CA PHE A 234 31.17 5.04 16.57
C PHE A 234 31.13 6.54 16.33
N LEU A 235 29.95 7.16 16.44
CA LEU A 235 29.73 8.57 16.09
C LEU A 235 29.18 9.38 17.27
N ASP A 236 29.69 10.60 17.44
CA ASP A 236 29.20 11.55 18.45
C ASP A 236 27.88 12.25 18.05
N ALA A 237 27.42 13.16 18.90
CA ALA A 237 26.19 13.92 18.68
C ALA A 237 26.16 14.77 17.39
N ALA A 238 27.33 15.15 16.87
CA ALA A 238 27.51 15.90 15.63
C ALA A 238 27.67 14.99 14.39
N GLY A 239 27.82 13.68 14.60
CA GLY A 239 28.08 12.71 13.53
C GLY A 239 29.56 12.54 13.20
N THR A 240 30.45 13.02 14.07
CA THR A 240 31.90 12.81 13.93
C THR A 240 32.27 11.42 14.44
N VAL A 241 33.15 10.71 13.72
CA VAL A 241 33.66 9.41 14.16
C VAL A 241 34.59 9.61 15.36
N THR A 242 34.24 9.01 16.51
CA THR A 242 35.04 9.08 17.74
C THR A 242 35.90 7.85 17.95
N SER A 243 35.52 6.73 17.35
CA SER A 243 36.27 5.47 17.38
C SER A 243 35.90 4.63 16.15
N ARG A 244 36.83 3.81 15.66
CA ARG A 244 36.62 2.92 14.50
C ARG A 244 37.39 1.61 14.65
N ILE A 245 36.86 0.53 14.09
CA ILE A 245 37.53 -0.77 14.02
C ILE A 245 37.54 -1.25 12.56
N PRO A 246 38.71 -1.54 11.94
CA PRO A 246 40.05 -1.30 12.48
C PRO A 246 40.37 0.21 12.57
N ASP A 247 41.36 0.59 13.39
CA ASP A 247 41.79 1.98 13.61
C ASP A 247 42.35 2.71 12.37
N ARG A 248 42.38 2.03 11.21
CA ARG A 248 43.00 2.46 9.95
C ARG A 248 41.95 3.08 9.05
#